data_AF-A0A229STH3-F1
#
_entry.id   AF-A0A229STH3-F1
#
_cell.length_a   1.000
_cell.length_b   1.000
_cell.length_c   1.000
_cell.angle_alpha   90.00
_cell.angle_beta   90.00
_cell.angle_gamma   90.00
#
_symmetry.space_group_name_H-M   'P 1'
#
loop_
_entity.id
_entity.type
_entity.pdbx_description
1 polymer ?
#
loop_
_entity_poly.entity_id
_entity_poly.type
_entity_poly.pdbx_seq_one_letter_code
_entity_poly.pdbx_strand_id
1 'polypeptide(L)'
;MTGVREPQQERSRTTRRRLIEAALDSFGERGWHSVTVAGIAERAGVSRGAAQHHFPAREDLVVAAVDLLGQAQIDELRAQAADLPSGASRIERVVEMVLNLYTGPLFRAALQLWAFAATDDALRDVLVPLEARVGREAHRVTVELLGVDESRPGVRELVQATLDLGRGLGLANLLTDDTRRRRQIVREWARTLELRLAG
;
A
#
# COMPACT_ATOMS: atom_id res chain seq x y z
N MET A 1 1.71 40.13 -16.34
CA MET A 1 1.20 38.79 -16.73
C MET A 1 1.76 37.79 -15.71
N THR A 2 0.99 36.75 -15.32
CA THR A 2 1.27 35.67 -14.33
C THR A 2 0.84 35.92 -12.87
N GLY A 3 -0.35 35.42 -12.50
CA GLY A 3 -0.84 35.40 -11.10
C GLY A 3 -2.15 34.62 -10.86
N VAL A 4 -2.75 33.98 -11.87
CA VAL A 4 -4.10 33.38 -11.77
C VAL A 4 -4.09 31.83 -11.74
N ARG A 5 -2.95 31.17 -12.02
CA ARG A 5 -2.89 29.70 -12.12
C ARG A 5 -2.71 28.97 -10.78
N GLU A 6 -2.06 29.58 -9.80
CA GLU A 6 -1.83 28.95 -8.47
C GLU A 6 -3.13 28.73 -7.68
N PRO A 7 -4.06 29.70 -7.54
CA PRO A 7 -5.27 29.50 -6.74
C PRO A 7 -6.21 28.42 -7.30
N GLN A 8 -6.23 28.24 -8.63
CA GLN A 8 -7.07 27.24 -9.30
C GLN A 8 -6.49 25.83 -9.14
N GLN A 9 -5.17 25.67 -9.24
CA GLN A 9 -4.51 24.37 -9.01
C GLN A 9 -4.61 23.94 -7.54
N GLU A 10 -4.43 24.87 -6.60
CA GLU A 10 -4.55 24.61 -5.16
C GLU A 10 -5.96 24.10 -4.80
N ARG A 11 -6.99 24.78 -5.33
CA ARG A 11 -8.40 24.37 -5.17
C ARG A 11 -8.66 23.01 -5.79
N SER A 12 -8.16 22.77 -7.00
CA SER A 12 -8.28 21.48 -7.69
C SER A 12 -7.64 20.33 -6.88
N ARG A 13 -6.44 20.54 -6.34
CA ARG A 13 -5.75 19.58 -5.46
C ARG A 13 -6.54 19.33 -4.17
N THR A 14 -7.04 20.39 -3.54
CA THR A 14 -7.84 20.29 -2.32
C THR A 14 -9.12 19.50 -2.56
N THR A 15 -9.84 19.79 -3.65
CA THR A 15 -11.05 19.05 -4.03
C THR A 15 -10.74 17.58 -4.29
N ARG A 16 -9.68 17.28 -5.04
CA ARG A 16 -9.24 15.91 -5.31
C ARG A 16 -8.94 15.15 -4.01
N ARG A 17 -8.24 15.78 -3.06
CA ARG A 17 -7.93 15.17 -1.76
C ARG A 17 -9.19 14.84 -0.96
N ARG A 18 -10.13 15.78 -0.87
CA ARG A 18 -11.40 15.57 -0.15
C ARG A 18 -12.22 14.42 -0.73
N LEU A 19 -12.23 14.28 -2.07
CA LEU A 19 -12.90 13.17 -2.73
C LEU A 19 -12.23 11.83 -2.41
N ILE A 20 -10.89 11.78 -2.38
CA ILE A 20 -10.14 10.56 -2.02
C ILE A 20 -10.40 10.17 -0.57
N GLU A 21 -10.34 11.12 0.37
CA GLU A 21 -10.62 10.87 1.80
C GLU A 21 -12.05 10.38 2.02
N ALA A 22 -13.03 11.05 1.40
CA ALA A 22 -14.42 10.60 1.46
C ALA A 22 -14.62 9.21 0.84
N ALA A 23 -13.86 8.87 -0.21
CA ALA A 23 -13.90 7.54 -0.83
C ALA A 23 -13.38 6.47 0.13
N LEU A 24 -12.24 6.71 0.80
CA LEU A 24 -11.66 5.80 1.78
C LEU A 24 -12.65 5.46 2.90
N ASP A 25 -13.29 6.47 3.49
CA ASP A 25 -14.30 6.28 4.52
C ASP A 25 -15.50 5.48 4.00
N SER A 26 -15.94 5.79 2.78
CA SER A 26 -17.11 5.15 2.17
C SER A 26 -16.86 3.68 1.86
N PHE A 27 -15.67 3.33 1.35
CA PHE A 27 -15.30 1.94 1.10
C PHE A 27 -15.12 1.17 2.41
N GLY A 28 -14.51 1.77 3.44
CA GLY A 28 -14.34 1.13 4.74
C GLY A 28 -15.66 0.82 5.47
N GLU A 29 -16.65 1.72 5.36
CA GLU A 29 -17.93 1.55 6.04
C GLU A 29 -18.94 0.69 5.29
N ARG A 30 -19.04 0.87 3.96
CA ARG A 30 -20.16 0.32 3.17
C ARG A 30 -19.73 -0.77 2.18
N GLY A 31 -18.42 -0.94 1.99
CA GLY A 31 -17.86 -1.85 1.00
C GLY A 31 -17.95 -1.32 -0.44
N TRP A 32 -17.32 -2.03 -1.37
CA TRP A 32 -17.14 -1.59 -2.76
C TRP A 32 -18.44 -1.35 -3.54
N HIS A 33 -19.39 -2.28 -3.48
CA HIS A 33 -20.57 -2.26 -4.37
C HIS A 33 -21.62 -1.20 -4.02
N SER A 34 -21.64 -0.72 -2.78
CA SER A 34 -22.64 0.23 -2.27
C SER A 34 -22.23 1.69 -2.46
N VAL A 35 -21.02 1.94 -2.96
CA VAL A 35 -20.42 3.26 -3.09
C VAL A 35 -20.52 3.77 -4.53
N THR A 36 -20.95 5.03 -4.67
CA THR A 36 -21.07 5.72 -5.96
C THR A 36 -20.29 7.03 -5.94
N VAL A 37 -19.83 7.50 -7.11
CA VAL A 37 -19.14 8.81 -7.23
C VAL A 37 -20.02 9.95 -6.71
N ALA A 38 -21.34 9.89 -6.93
CA ALA A 38 -22.27 10.89 -6.42
C ALA A 38 -22.36 10.89 -4.89
N GLY A 39 -22.42 9.72 -4.26
CA GLY A 39 -22.42 9.61 -2.80
C GLY A 39 -21.11 10.06 -2.17
N ILE A 40 -19.97 9.78 -2.82
CA ILE A 40 -18.65 10.29 -2.40
C ILE A 40 -18.61 11.81 -2.51
N ALA A 41 -19.14 12.37 -3.61
CA ALA A 41 -19.18 13.82 -3.82
C ALA A 41 -19.98 14.54 -2.72
N GLU A 42 -21.16 13.99 -2.38
CA GLU A 42 -22.00 14.49 -1.29
C GLU A 42 -21.24 14.48 0.05
N ARG A 43 -20.61 13.34 0.41
CA ARG A 43 -19.80 13.22 1.62
C ARG A 43 -18.62 14.19 1.65
N ALA A 44 -17.96 14.39 0.51
CA ALA A 44 -16.83 15.32 0.38
C ALA A 44 -17.24 16.80 0.43
N GLY A 45 -18.54 17.11 0.34
CA GLY A 45 -19.03 18.48 0.18
C GLY A 45 -18.62 19.09 -1.18
N VAL A 46 -18.53 18.25 -2.22
CA VAL A 46 -18.09 18.62 -3.57
C VAL A 46 -19.27 18.44 -4.54
N SER A 47 -19.39 19.35 -5.52
CA SER A 47 -20.45 19.22 -6.52
C SER A 47 -20.27 17.98 -7.40
N ARG A 48 -21.38 17.38 -7.85
CA ARG A 48 -21.34 16.20 -8.74
C ARG A 48 -20.55 16.46 -10.02
N GLY A 49 -20.66 17.66 -10.60
CA GLY A 49 -19.90 18.04 -11.79
C GLY A 49 -18.40 18.13 -11.54
N ALA A 50 -17.99 18.69 -10.40
CA ALA A 50 -16.57 18.73 -10.03
C ALA A 50 -16.02 17.34 -9.71
N ALA A 51 -16.81 16.49 -9.02
CA ALA A 51 -16.44 15.11 -8.76
C ALA A 51 -16.23 14.32 -10.05
N GLN A 52 -17.18 14.41 -11.00
CA GLN A 52 -17.04 13.71 -12.29
C GLN A 52 -15.93 14.25 -13.17
N HIS A 53 -15.58 15.53 -13.03
CA HIS A 53 -14.39 16.07 -13.68
C HIS A 53 -13.09 15.46 -13.14
N HIS A 54 -13.02 15.21 -11.83
CA HIS A 54 -11.83 14.62 -11.20
C HIS A 54 -11.74 13.10 -11.34
N PHE A 55 -12.88 12.42 -11.28
CA PHE A 55 -13.00 10.97 -11.24
C PHE A 55 -14.25 10.51 -12.00
N PRO A 56 -14.13 10.23 -13.31
CA PRO A 56 -15.24 9.78 -14.14
C PRO A 56 -15.88 8.47 -13.67
N ALA A 57 -15.07 7.58 -13.08
CA ALA A 57 -15.49 6.29 -12.58
C ALA A 57 -15.14 6.11 -11.09
N ARG A 58 -15.84 5.18 -10.43
CA ARG A 58 -15.57 4.85 -9.01
C ARG A 58 -14.20 4.15 -8.88
N GLU A 59 -13.82 3.42 -9.92
CA GLU A 59 -12.56 2.69 -10.06
C GLU A 59 -11.38 3.67 -10.00
N ASP A 60 -11.52 4.85 -10.62
CA ASP A 60 -10.51 5.92 -10.55
C ASP A 60 -10.30 6.44 -9.13
N LEU A 61 -11.38 6.53 -8.33
CA LEU A 61 -11.30 6.92 -6.92
C LEU A 61 -10.57 5.88 -6.09
N VAL A 62 -10.81 4.59 -6.34
CA VAL A 62 -10.09 3.52 -5.66
C VAL A 62 -8.61 3.53 -5.98
N VAL A 63 -8.23 3.73 -7.25
CA VAL A 63 -6.82 3.83 -7.61
C VAL A 63 -6.16 4.96 -6.83
N ALA A 64 -6.76 6.14 -6.86
CA ALA A 64 -6.20 7.30 -6.18
C ALA A 64 -6.15 7.12 -4.66
N ALA A 65 -7.13 6.44 -4.07
CA ALA A 65 -7.17 6.10 -2.66
C ALA A 65 -6.07 5.12 -2.26
N VAL A 66 -5.96 4.00 -2.98
CA VAL A 66 -4.91 2.99 -2.73
C VAL A 66 -3.52 3.58 -2.96
N ASP A 67 -3.35 4.45 -3.95
CA ASP A 67 -2.09 5.13 -4.23
C ASP A 67 -1.67 6.07 -3.07
N LEU A 68 -2.60 6.91 -2.60
CA LEU A 68 -2.37 7.80 -1.45
C LEU A 68 -1.96 7.00 -0.21
N LEU A 69 -2.67 5.91 0.06
CA LEU A 69 -2.40 5.02 1.19
C LEU A 69 -1.08 4.26 1.06
N GLY A 70 -0.73 3.82 -0.15
CA GLY A 70 0.53 3.16 -0.43
C GLY A 70 1.70 4.11 -0.17
N GLN A 71 1.60 5.35 -0.66
CA GLN A 71 2.62 6.36 -0.45
C GLN A 71 2.82 6.68 1.04
N ALA A 72 1.72 6.86 1.79
CA ALA A 72 1.80 7.12 3.23
C ALA A 72 2.49 5.97 4.00
N GLN A 73 2.24 4.71 3.62
CA GLN A 73 2.91 3.56 4.22
C GLN A 73 4.41 3.51 3.91
N ILE A 74 4.80 3.85 2.68
CA ILE A 74 6.20 3.93 2.30
C ILE A 74 6.92 5.06 3.04
N ASP A 75 6.29 6.22 3.16
CA ASP A 75 6.84 7.37 3.88
C ASP A 75 7.06 7.04 5.37
N GLU A 76 6.09 6.36 5.99
CA GLU A 76 6.21 5.85 7.37
C GLU A 76 7.36 4.85 7.52
N LEU A 77 7.51 3.93 6.55
CA LEU A 77 8.60 2.96 6.56
C LEU A 77 9.97 3.64 6.48
N ARG A 78 10.10 4.67 5.62
CA ARG A 78 11.31 5.49 5.49
C ARG A 78 11.59 6.29 6.77
N ALA A 79 10.57 6.82 7.42
CA ALA A 79 10.72 7.54 8.68
C ALA A 79 11.26 6.61 9.78
N GLN A 80 10.69 5.41 9.93
CA GLN A 80 11.15 4.41 10.89
C GLN A 80 12.55 3.87 10.58
N ALA A 81 12.98 3.94 9.31
CA ALA A 81 14.30 3.49 8.89
C ALA A 81 15.45 4.27 9.56
N ALA A 82 15.20 5.52 9.96
CA ALA A 82 16.16 6.38 10.65
C ALA A 82 16.59 5.81 12.01
N ASP A 83 15.72 5.04 12.67
CA ASP A 83 15.93 4.46 13.98
C ASP A 83 16.39 2.98 13.93
N LEU A 84 16.76 2.49 12.75
CA LEU A 84 17.19 1.10 12.59
C LEU A 84 18.49 0.82 13.35
N PRO A 85 18.57 -0.29 14.11
CA PRO A 85 19.79 -0.67 14.79
C PRO A 85 20.89 -1.06 13.78
N SER A 86 22.14 -1.00 14.22
CA SER A 86 23.28 -1.53 13.47
C SER A 86 23.50 -3.03 13.74
N GLY A 87 24.10 -3.75 12.80
CA GLY A 87 24.48 -5.16 12.96
C GLY A 87 23.32 -6.14 12.77
N ALA A 88 23.45 -7.34 13.34
CA ALA A 88 22.52 -8.47 13.10
C ALA A 88 21.05 -8.13 13.37
N SER A 89 20.76 -7.37 14.44
CA SER A 89 19.39 -6.95 14.78
C SER A 89 18.72 -6.06 13.72
N ARG A 90 19.47 -5.53 12.75
CA ARG A 90 18.93 -4.71 11.65
C ARG A 90 18.00 -5.52 10.76
N ILE A 91 18.40 -6.73 10.34
CA ILE A 91 17.64 -7.52 9.38
C ILE A 91 16.31 -7.96 9.98
N GLU A 92 16.30 -8.47 11.22
CA GLU A 92 15.06 -8.81 11.93
C GLU A 92 14.10 -7.61 12.00
N ARG A 93 14.61 -6.42 12.31
CA ARG A 93 13.79 -5.21 12.39
C ARG A 93 13.24 -4.78 11.03
N VAL A 94 14.05 -4.83 9.97
CA VAL A 94 13.59 -4.53 8.61
C VAL A 94 12.52 -5.51 8.15
N VAL A 95 12.70 -6.82 8.39
CA VAL A 95 11.69 -7.84 8.08
C VAL A 95 10.40 -7.54 8.84
N GLU A 96 10.47 -7.23 10.14
CA GLU A 96 9.28 -6.88 10.92
C GLU A 96 8.55 -5.64 10.35
N MET A 97 9.29 -4.58 10.00
CA MET A 97 8.74 -3.37 9.39
C MET A 97 8.03 -3.67 8.07
N VAL A 98 8.68 -4.40 7.16
CA VAL A 98 8.12 -4.78 5.85
C VAL A 98 6.88 -5.65 6.02
N LEU A 99 6.91 -6.62 6.92
CA LEU A 99 5.76 -7.49 7.19
C LEU A 99 4.57 -6.72 7.78
N ASN A 100 4.81 -5.64 8.52
CA ASN A 100 3.74 -4.84 9.10
C ASN A 100 2.90 -4.09 8.05
N LEU A 101 3.46 -3.81 6.85
CA LEU A 101 2.71 -3.30 5.69
C LEU A 101 1.50 -4.19 5.36
N TYR A 102 1.64 -5.50 5.60
CA TYR A 102 0.63 -6.50 5.25
C TYR A 102 -0.29 -6.87 6.42
N THR A 103 -0.20 -6.21 7.57
CA THR A 103 -1.04 -6.58 8.74
C THR A 103 -2.01 -5.50 9.19
N GLY A 104 -1.96 -4.31 8.57
CA GLY A 104 -2.83 -3.18 8.89
C GLY A 104 -4.20 -3.21 8.18
N PRO A 105 -5.12 -2.31 8.59
CA PRO A 105 -6.45 -2.17 7.97
C PRO A 105 -6.42 -1.92 6.46
N LEU A 106 -5.39 -1.20 5.98
CA LEU A 106 -5.21 -0.87 4.57
C LEU A 106 -5.00 -2.12 3.71
N PHE A 107 -4.18 -3.06 4.19
CA PHE A 107 -3.98 -4.33 3.50
C PHE A 107 -5.26 -5.16 3.47
N ARG A 108 -6.06 -5.15 4.53
CA ARG A 108 -7.36 -5.84 4.56
C ARG A 108 -8.33 -5.29 3.52
N ALA A 109 -8.40 -3.96 3.39
CA ALA A 109 -9.20 -3.32 2.35
C ALA A 109 -8.68 -3.67 0.94
N ALA A 110 -7.36 -3.68 0.74
CA ALA A 110 -6.75 -4.09 -0.53
C ALA A 110 -7.04 -5.56 -0.88
N LEU A 111 -7.04 -6.47 0.10
CA LEU A 111 -7.39 -7.88 -0.10
C LEU A 111 -8.84 -8.04 -0.58
N GLN A 112 -9.80 -7.33 0.01
CA GLN A 112 -11.19 -7.36 -0.43
C GLN A 112 -11.30 -6.87 -1.88
N LEU A 113 -10.59 -5.80 -2.20
CA LEU A 113 -10.56 -5.22 -3.53
C LEU A 113 -9.97 -6.16 -4.58
N TRP A 114 -8.87 -6.86 -4.27
CA TRP A 114 -8.31 -7.89 -5.15
C TRP A 114 -9.27 -9.06 -5.35
N ALA A 115 -9.97 -9.49 -4.29
CA ALA A 115 -10.97 -10.54 -4.39
C ALA A 115 -12.10 -10.13 -5.36
N PHE A 116 -12.55 -8.88 -5.32
CA PHE A 116 -13.54 -8.36 -6.28
C PHE A 116 -12.99 -8.29 -7.71
N ALA A 117 -11.75 -7.81 -7.88
CA ALA A 117 -11.09 -7.72 -9.18
C ALA A 117 -10.82 -9.09 -9.82
N ALA A 118 -10.83 -10.16 -9.04
CA ALA A 118 -10.77 -11.52 -9.57
C ALA A 118 -12.00 -11.88 -10.41
N THR A 119 -13.13 -11.18 -10.26
CA THR A 119 -14.39 -11.43 -10.96
C THR A 119 -14.97 -10.22 -11.70
N ASP A 120 -14.27 -9.08 -11.69
CA ASP A 120 -14.69 -7.82 -12.31
C ASP A 120 -13.57 -7.31 -13.22
N ASP A 121 -13.74 -7.46 -14.53
CA ASP A 121 -12.70 -7.11 -15.52
C ASP A 121 -12.39 -5.61 -15.54
N ALA A 122 -13.40 -4.74 -15.38
CA ALA A 122 -13.20 -3.30 -15.35
C ALA A 122 -12.36 -2.88 -14.15
N LEU A 123 -12.62 -3.48 -12.99
CA LEU A 123 -11.80 -3.24 -11.80
C LEU A 123 -10.40 -3.86 -11.95
N ARG A 124 -10.30 -5.06 -12.54
CA ARG A 124 -9.01 -5.73 -12.79
C ARG A 124 -8.09 -4.88 -13.68
N ASP A 125 -8.61 -4.35 -14.78
CA ASP A 125 -7.86 -3.54 -15.75
C ASP A 125 -7.22 -2.33 -15.09
N VAL A 126 -7.89 -1.78 -14.09
CA VAL A 126 -7.46 -0.59 -13.36
C VAL A 126 -6.51 -0.94 -12.19
N LEU A 127 -6.71 -2.08 -11.53
CA LEU A 127 -5.90 -2.47 -10.36
C LEU A 127 -4.61 -3.20 -10.67
N VAL A 128 -4.54 -3.97 -11.75
CA VAL A 128 -3.29 -4.69 -12.12
C VAL A 128 -2.12 -3.72 -12.29
N PRO A 129 -2.25 -2.59 -13.03
CA PRO A 129 -1.17 -1.62 -13.15
C PRO A 129 -0.79 -0.97 -11.82
N LEU A 130 -1.77 -0.74 -10.94
CA LEU A 130 -1.56 -0.17 -9.61
C LEU A 130 -0.80 -1.14 -8.71
N GLU A 131 -1.22 -2.41 -8.66
CA GLU A 131 -0.58 -3.45 -7.87
C GLU A 131 0.87 -3.65 -8.29
N ALA A 132 1.13 -3.70 -9.59
CA ALA A 132 2.49 -3.77 -10.13
C ALA A 132 3.34 -2.56 -9.73
N ARG A 133 2.76 -1.35 -9.70
CA ARG A 133 3.47 -0.13 -9.30
C ARG A 133 3.78 -0.11 -7.80
N VAL A 134 2.81 -0.45 -6.97
CA VAL A 134 2.99 -0.54 -5.50
C VAL A 134 3.99 -1.64 -5.16
N GLY A 135 3.89 -2.81 -5.80
CA GLY A 135 4.83 -3.91 -5.60
C GLY A 135 6.27 -3.55 -5.95
N ARG A 136 6.49 -2.82 -7.06
CA ARG A 136 7.82 -2.32 -7.42
C ARG A 136 8.41 -1.37 -6.37
N GLU A 137 7.61 -0.46 -5.82
CA GLU A 137 8.09 0.47 -4.80
C GLU A 137 8.36 -0.23 -3.47
N ALA A 138 7.48 -1.14 -3.03
CA ALA A 138 7.71 -1.95 -1.84
C ALA A 138 8.99 -2.80 -1.95
N HIS A 139 9.23 -3.40 -3.12
CA HIS A 139 10.46 -4.13 -3.41
C HIS A 139 11.69 -3.21 -3.32
N ARG A 140 11.66 -2.07 -4.03
CA ARG A 140 12.75 -1.09 -4.01
C ARG A 140 13.10 -0.63 -2.60
N VAL A 141 12.09 -0.28 -1.80
CA VAL A 141 12.32 0.18 -0.43
C VAL A 141 12.85 -0.96 0.44
N THR A 142 12.40 -2.20 0.24
CA THR A 142 12.95 -3.36 0.96
C THR A 142 14.43 -3.57 0.64
N VAL A 143 14.84 -3.44 -0.62
CA VAL A 143 16.26 -3.48 -1.03
C VAL A 143 17.06 -2.39 -0.31
N GLU A 144 16.55 -1.16 -0.31
CA GLU A 144 17.19 -0.01 0.34
C GLU A 144 17.36 -0.23 1.85
N LEU A 145 16.31 -0.69 2.53
CA LEU A 145 16.33 -0.91 3.98
C LEU A 145 17.29 -2.04 4.39
N LEU A 146 17.29 -3.14 3.63
CA LEU A 146 18.19 -4.26 3.84
C LEU A 146 19.64 -3.91 3.47
N GLY A 147 19.85 -2.91 2.60
CA GLY A 147 21.18 -2.50 2.15
C GLY A 147 21.86 -3.56 1.28
N VAL A 148 21.09 -4.23 0.42
CA VAL A 148 21.55 -5.39 -0.37
C VAL A 148 21.78 -5.02 -1.84
N ASP A 149 22.71 -5.73 -2.49
CA ASP A 149 22.96 -5.62 -3.92
C ASP A 149 22.24 -6.74 -4.69
N GLU A 150 21.23 -6.36 -5.48
CA GLU A 150 20.45 -7.28 -6.30
C GLU A 150 21.23 -7.86 -7.50
N SER A 151 22.41 -7.34 -7.84
CA SER A 151 23.27 -7.94 -8.88
C SER A 151 23.78 -9.33 -8.48
N ARG A 152 23.80 -9.61 -7.17
CA ARG A 152 24.18 -10.91 -6.62
C ARG A 152 23.06 -11.94 -6.83
N PRO A 153 23.37 -13.11 -7.41
CA PRO A 153 22.38 -14.16 -7.64
C PRO A 153 21.62 -14.54 -6.35
N GLY A 154 20.29 -14.57 -6.41
CA GLY A 154 19.42 -14.96 -5.31
C GLY A 154 18.95 -13.81 -4.40
N VAL A 155 19.57 -12.62 -4.43
CA VAL A 155 19.20 -11.51 -3.55
C VAL A 155 17.81 -10.98 -3.91
N ARG A 156 17.55 -10.77 -5.20
CA ARG A 156 16.24 -10.32 -5.69
C ARG A 156 15.11 -11.28 -5.28
N GLU A 157 15.35 -12.58 -5.40
CA GLU A 157 14.40 -13.62 -5.03
C GLU A 157 14.14 -13.64 -3.52
N LEU A 158 15.17 -13.42 -2.69
CA LEU A 158 15.01 -13.33 -1.23
C LEU A 158 14.21 -12.09 -0.80
N VAL A 159 14.42 -10.95 -1.47
CA VAL A 159 13.63 -9.74 -1.26
C VAL A 159 12.17 -9.99 -1.64
N GLN A 160 11.93 -10.57 -2.81
CA GLN A 160 10.57 -10.89 -3.25
C GLN A 160 9.89 -11.90 -2.31
N ALA A 161 10.60 -12.95 -1.90
CA ALA A 161 10.10 -13.93 -0.94
C ALA A 161 9.73 -13.29 0.42
N THR A 162 10.43 -12.23 0.84
CA THR A 162 10.09 -11.48 2.05
C THR A 162 8.74 -10.76 1.92
N LEU A 163 8.48 -10.14 0.76
CA LEU A 163 7.19 -9.50 0.48
C LEU A 163 6.06 -10.51 0.39
N ASP A 164 6.30 -11.63 -0.31
CA ASP A 164 5.31 -12.70 -0.49
C ASP A 164 4.97 -13.38 0.85
N LEU A 165 5.98 -13.60 1.70
CA LEU A 165 5.81 -14.06 3.07
C LEU A 165 4.96 -13.07 3.88
N GLY A 166 5.23 -11.77 3.76
CA GLY A 166 4.43 -10.73 4.40
C GLY A 166 2.97 -10.78 3.98
N ARG A 167 2.70 -10.88 2.67
CA ARG A 167 1.34 -11.00 2.13
C ARG A 167 0.62 -12.25 2.66
N GLY A 168 1.31 -13.39 2.71
CA GLY A 168 0.77 -14.64 3.24
C GLY A 168 0.45 -14.58 4.74
N LEU A 169 1.34 -14.00 5.54
CA LEU A 169 1.12 -13.79 6.98
C LEU A 169 -0.01 -12.79 7.24
N GLY A 170 -0.11 -11.74 6.42
CA GLY A 170 -1.20 -10.78 6.45
C GLY A 170 -2.56 -11.44 6.22
N LEU A 171 -2.63 -12.33 5.21
CA LEU A 171 -3.83 -13.12 4.93
C LEU A 171 -4.20 -14.05 6.09
N ALA A 172 -3.23 -14.74 6.67
CA ALA A 172 -3.47 -15.64 7.81
C ALA A 172 -4.03 -14.89 9.04
N ASN A 173 -3.59 -13.64 9.25
CA ASN A 173 -4.02 -12.77 10.36
C ASN A 173 -5.44 -12.17 10.18
N LEU A 174 -6.19 -12.53 9.13
CA LEU A 174 -7.54 -12.05 8.93
C LEU A 174 -8.56 -12.69 9.87
N LEU A 175 -8.41 -13.98 10.16
CA LEU A 175 -9.43 -14.77 10.85
C LEU A 175 -9.06 -15.07 12.30
N THR A 176 -7.76 -15.16 12.61
CA THR A 176 -7.24 -15.55 13.92
C THR A 176 -6.05 -14.67 14.31
N ASP A 177 -5.86 -14.44 15.61
CA ASP A 177 -4.65 -13.80 16.12
C ASP A 177 -3.47 -14.78 16.08
N ASP A 178 -2.64 -14.64 15.05
CA ASP A 178 -1.44 -15.44 14.84
C ASP A 178 -0.15 -14.74 15.32
N THR A 179 -0.26 -13.69 16.15
CA THR A 179 0.88 -12.83 16.51
C THR A 179 2.06 -13.61 17.12
N ARG A 180 1.82 -14.68 17.88
CA ARG A 180 2.89 -15.52 18.43
C ARG A 180 3.61 -16.32 17.34
N ARG A 181 2.85 -16.99 16.46
CA ARG A 181 3.39 -17.77 15.35
C ARG A 181 4.14 -16.87 14.36
N ARG A 182 3.56 -15.72 14.02
CA ARG A 182 4.15 -14.70 13.15
C ARG A 182 5.52 -14.26 13.67
N ARG A 183 5.64 -13.92 14.96
CA ARG A 183 6.92 -13.53 15.56
C ARG A 183 8.00 -14.61 15.45
N GLN A 184 7.63 -15.89 15.57
CA GLN A 184 8.58 -16.99 15.40
C GLN A 184 9.03 -17.13 13.93
N ILE A 185 8.10 -17.02 12.98
CA ILE A 185 8.40 -17.05 11.54
C ILE A 185 9.30 -15.89 11.14
N VAL A 186 9.00 -14.67 11.60
CA VAL A 186 9.81 -13.45 11.33
C VAL A 186 11.26 -13.66 11.77
N ARG A 187 11.47 -14.14 13.00
CA ARG A 187 12.80 -14.41 13.54
C ARG A 187 13.57 -15.43 12.72
N GLU A 188 12.94 -16.53 12.35
CA GLU A 188 13.62 -17.58 11.59
C GLU A 188 13.92 -17.13 10.15
N TRP A 189 13.01 -16.37 9.54
CA TRP A 189 13.23 -15.77 8.23
C TRP A 189 14.37 -14.75 8.27
N ALA A 190 14.44 -13.90 9.29
CA ALA A 190 15.52 -12.93 9.46
C ALA A 190 16.90 -13.62 9.58
N ARG A 191 17.01 -14.69 10.36
CA ARG A 191 18.25 -15.51 10.42
C ARG A 191 18.61 -16.11 9.07
N THR A 192 17.61 -16.57 8.33
CA THR A 192 17.82 -17.10 6.97
C THR A 192 18.38 -16.01 6.05
N LEU A 193 17.81 -14.81 6.08
CA LEU A 193 18.31 -13.67 5.31
C LEU A 193 19.72 -13.28 5.73
N GLU A 194 20.02 -13.18 7.03
CA GLU A 194 21.37 -12.90 7.54
C GLU A 194 22.41 -13.87 6.96
N LEU A 195 22.15 -15.18 7.04
CA LEU A 195 23.06 -16.21 6.55
C LEU A 195 23.26 -16.14 5.03
N ARG A 196 22.23 -15.78 4.27
CA ARG A 196 22.26 -15.77 2.81
C ARG A 196 22.80 -14.47 2.23
N LEU A 197 22.68 -13.36 2.97
CA LEU A 197 23.13 -12.03 2.56
C LEU A 197 24.54 -11.69 3.07
N ALA A 198 25.07 -12.41 4.06
CA ALA A 198 26.42 -12.21 4.62
C ALA A 198 27.58 -12.51 3.64
N GLY A 199 27.30 -13.09 2.47
CA GLY A 199 28.29 -13.33 1.41
C GLY A 199 28.62 -12.09 0.59
#